data_AF-A0A0B6YXZ2-F1
#
_entry.id   AF-A0A0B6YXZ2-F1
#
_cell.length_a   1.000
_cell.length_b   1.000
_cell.length_c   1.000
_cell.angle_alpha   90.00
_cell.angle_beta   90.00
_cell.angle_gamma   90.00
#
_symmetry.space_group_name_H-M   'P 1'
#
loop_
_entity.id
_entity.type
_entity.pdbx_description
1 polymer ?
#
loop_
_entity_poly.entity_id
_entity_poly.type
_entity_poly.pdbx_seq_one_letter_code
_entity_poly.pdbx_strand_id
1 'polypeptide(L)'
;KKRKWEGRKQRRPRTSGLRNLGNTCFMNAVLQSLSNIQEFCGYIKQLPSLEDKVLKAKKIHISRKTRDAGEDVLLVEELRKTLVALWQGTKGAISPESLFSVIWKVVPRFRGYQQQDAHEFMRYLLDRLHIELLELLPYPNNNSPYIGPKGKSTIVTAIFGGLLQSEVSCLICG
;
A
#
# COMPACT_ATOMS: atom_id res chain seq x y z
N LYS A 1 -53.97 5.09 11.89
CA LYS A 1 -52.62 5.63 12.24
C LYS A 1 -51.56 4.80 11.52
N LYS A 2 -51.04 5.25 10.36
CA LYS A 2 -49.98 4.53 9.61
C LYS A 2 -48.62 4.87 10.24
N ARG A 3 -47.91 3.86 10.76
CA ARG A 3 -46.54 4.00 11.29
C ARG A 3 -45.57 4.17 10.12
N LYS A 4 -44.98 5.36 10.02
CA LYS A 4 -43.94 5.70 9.04
C LYS A 4 -42.63 5.07 9.53
N TRP A 5 -42.11 4.10 8.80
CA TRP A 5 -40.78 3.54 9.04
C TRP A 5 -39.74 4.55 8.54
N GLU A 6 -39.06 5.24 9.47
CA GLU A 6 -37.86 6.02 9.15
C GLU A 6 -36.66 5.06 9.09
N GLY A 7 -36.38 4.56 7.90
CA GLY A 7 -35.13 3.86 7.63
C GLY A 7 -33.96 4.81 7.88
N ARG A 8 -33.11 4.50 8.86
CA ARG A 8 -31.80 5.15 9.03
C ARG A 8 -31.06 5.03 7.70
N LYS A 9 -30.98 6.14 6.93
CA LYS A 9 -30.06 6.25 5.80
C LYS A 9 -28.65 6.09 6.34
N GLN A 10 -28.05 4.91 6.18
CA GLN A 10 -26.60 4.75 6.33
C GLN A 10 -25.95 5.78 5.39
N ARG A 11 -25.30 6.79 5.97
CA ARG A 11 -24.53 7.75 5.17
C ARG A 11 -23.37 6.96 4.58
N ARG A 12 -23.34 6.81 3.25
CA ARG A 12 -22.16 6.28 2.57
C ARG A 12 -20.94 7.07 3.07
N PRO A 13 -19.82 6.39 3.39
CA PRO A 13 -18.58 7.08 3.74
C PRO A 13 -18.29 8.15 2.69
N ARG A 14 -17.95 9.36 3.12
CA ARG A 14 -17.66 10.44 2.18
C ARG A 14 -16.36 10.10 1.46
N THR A 15 -16.43 9.90 0.15
CA THR A 15 -15.24 9.71 -0.70
C THR A 15 -14.43 11.00 -0.70
N SER A 16 -13.16 10.92 -0.32
CA SER A 16 -12.24 12.08 -0.33
C SER A 16 -11.34 12.03 -1.56
N GLY A 17 -11.12 13.19 -2.18
CA GLY A 17 -10.11 13.34 -3.24
C GLY A 17 -8.69 13.40 -2.69
N LEU A 18 -7.71 13.27 -3.57
CA LEU A 18 -6.30 13.53 -3.28
C LEU A 18 -5.85 14.80 -4.00
N ARG A 19 -5.09 15.65 -3.31
CA ARG A 19 -4.49 16.84 -3.93
C ARG A 19 -3.43 16.43 -4.94
N ASN A 20 -3.38 17.10 -6.09
CA ASN A 20 -2.28 16.96 -7.02
C ASN A 20 -1.13 17.84 -6.53
N LEU A 21 0.06 17.26 -6.40
CA LEU A 21 1.26 17.91 -5.85
C LEU A 21 2.28 18.22 -6.95
N GLY A 22 1.82 18.33 -8.20
CA GLY A 22 2.66 18.58 -9.38
C GLY A 22 2.85 17.32 -10.21
N ASN A 23 2.02 17.15 -11.24
CA ASN A 23 2.01 15.98 -12.12
C ASN A 23 1.86 14.62 -11.40
N THR A 24 1.19 14.61 -10.25
CA THR A 24 1.06 13.41 -9.41
C THR A 24 -0.25 12.63 -9.61
N CYS A 25 -0.99 12.93 -10.68
CA CYS A 25 -2.29 12.32 -10.94
C CYS A 25 -2.21 10.80 -11.16
N PHE A 26 -1.09 10.29 -11.71
CA PHE A 26 -0.85 8.85 -11.87
C PHE A 26 -0.85 8.12 -10.51
N MET A 27 -0.21 8.70 -9.48
CA MET A 27 -0.20 8.13 -8.12
C MET A 27 -1.58 8.25 -7.49
N ASN A 28 -2.24 9.40 -7.65
CA ASN A 28 -3.57 9.61 -7.09
C ASN A 28 -4.58 8.60 -7.67
N ALA A 29 -4.52 8.30 -8.97
CA ALA A 29 -5.38 7.31 -9.61
C ALA A 29 -5.17 5.90 -9.02
N VAL A 30 -3.92 5.49 -8.82
CA VAL A 30 -3.59 4.19 -8.21
C VAL A 30 -4.04 4.14 -6.75
N LEU A 31 -3.76 5.17 -5.95
CA LEU A 31 -4.17 5.23 -4.54
C LEU A 31 -5.69 5.19 -4.37
N GLN A 32 -6.45 5.88 -5.23
CA GLN A 32 -7.91 5.82 -5.24
C GLN A 32 -8.44 4.46 -5.69
N SER A 33 -7.75 3.78 -6.61
CA SER A 33 -8.12 2.43 -7.05
C SER A 33 -7.91 1.42 -5.92
N LEU A 34 -6.73 1.44 -5.29
CA LEU A 34 -6.42 0.58 -4.14
C LEU A 34 -7.30 0.87 -2.93
N SER A 35 -7.65 2.14 -2.68
CA SER A 35 -8.52 2.51 -1.56
C SER A 35 -9.93 1.93 -1.68
N ASN A 36 -10.39 1.59 -2.88
CA ASN A 36 -11.70 0.98 -3.10
C ASN A 36 -11.69 -0.56 -3.02
N ILE A 37 -10.52 -1.19 -2.89
CA ILE A 37 -10.42 -2.65 -2.69
C ILE A 37 -10.60 -2.94 -1.19
N GLN A 38 -11.79 -3.43 -0.83
CA GLN A 38 -12.21 -3.57 0.57
C GLN A 38 -11.31 -4.51 1.37
N GLU A 39 -10.96 -5.67 0.81
CA GLU A 39 -10.10 -6.66 1.48
C GLU A 39 -8.70 -6.09 1.74
N PHE A 40 -8.12 -5.44 0.72
CA PHE A 40 -6.81 -4.80 0.82
C PHE A 40 -6.81 -3.73 1.91
N CYS A 41 -7.78 -2.82 1.88
CA CYS A 41 -7.88 -1.75 2.86
C CYS A 41 -8.19 -2.26 4.27
N GLY A 42 -9.06 -3.27 4.38
CA GLY A 42 -9.42 -3.90 5.65
C GLY A 42 -8.19 -4.48 6.33
N TYR A 43 -7.36 -5.20 5.58
CA TYR A 43 -6.10 -5.73 6.05
C TYR A 43 -5.12 -4.62 6.47
N ILE A 44 -4.85 -3.65 5.59
CA ILE A 44 -3.84 -2.60 5.84
C ILE A 44 -4.20 -1.79 7.09
N LYS A 45 -5.49 -1.54 7.34
CA LYS A 45 -5.97 -0.85 8.55
C LYS A 45 -5.77 -1.62 9.84
N GLN A 46 -5.85 -2.95 9.78
CA GLN A 46 -5.70 -3.83 10.94
C GLN A 46 -4.24 -4.09 11.29
N LEU A 47 -3.29 -3.68 10.44
CA LEU A 47 -1.87 -3.77 10.77
C LEU A 47 -1.59 -3.01 12.08
N PRO A 48 -0.81 -3.60 13.00
CA PRO A 48 -0.36 -2.90 14.19
C PRO A 48 0.51 -1.71 13.78
N SER A 49 0.67 -0.71 14.67
CA SER A 49 1.69 0.32 14.43
C SER A 49 3.04 -0.35 14.21
N LEU A 50 3.66 -0.08 13.06
CA LEU A 50 4.94 -0.65 12.68
C LEU A 50 6.11 0.22 13.15
N GLU A 51 5.83 1.36 13.79
CA GLU A 51 6.80 2.32 14.33
C GLU A 51 7.78 1.66 15.31
N ASP A 52 7.29 0.83 16.24
CA ASP A 52 8.13 0.10 17.21
C ASP A 52 8.97 -1.01 16.57
N LYS A 53 8.53 -1.55 15.43
CA LYS A 53 9.27 -2.58 14.70
C LYS A 53 10.37 -2.00 13.83
N VAL A 54 10.23 -0.75 13.38
CA VAL A 54 11.32 0.01 12.77
C VAL A 54 12.52 0.03 13.71
N LEU A 55 12.29 0.28 15.01
CA LEU A 55 13.33 0.27 16.05
C LEU A 55 14.03 -1.07 16.26
N LYS A 56 13.38 -2.21 15.95
CA LYS A 56 13.99 -3.55 16.06
C LYS A 56 14.68 -3.99 14.77
N ALA A 57 14.09 -3.69 13.61
CA ALA A 57 14.74 -3.88 12.31
C ALA A 57 16.06 -3.09 12.21
N LYS A 58 16.13 -1.92 12.89
CA LYS A 58 17.37 -1.16 13.14
C LYS A 58 18.53 -2.02 13.65
N LYS A 59 18.34 -3.04 14.50
CA LYS A 59 19.46 -3.86 15.03
C LYS A 59 20.03 -4.88 14.04
N ILE A 60 19.23 -5.36 13.09
CA ILE A 60 19.64 -6.42 12.16
C ILE A 60 20.32 -5.84 10.91
N HIS A 61 19.93 -4.63 10.48
CA HIS A 61 20.50 -3.98 9.29
C HIS A 61 21.74 -3.10 9.56
N ILE A 62 22.15 -2.91 10.82
CA ILE A 62 23.40 -2.20 11.23
C ILE A 62 24.70 -2.90 10.78
N SER A 63 24.65 -4.00 10.02
CA SER A 63 25.87 -4.61 9.44
C SER A 63 26.20 -4.15 8.01
N ARG A 64 25.30 -3.44 7.30
CA ARG A 64 25.57 -3.01 5.92
C ARG A 64 25.37 -1.50 5.74
N LYS A 65 26.49 -0.80 5.96
CA LYS A 65 26.98 0.46 5.36
C LYS A 65 26.00 1.60 5.02
N THR A 66 26.50 2.79 5.39
CA THR A 66 26.16 4.18 5.01
C THR A 66 24.96 4.82 5.70
N ARG A 67 25.32 5.67 6.67
CA ARG A 67 24.52 6.68 7.34
C ARG A 67 24.04 7.70 6.30
N ASP A 68 22.73 7.89 6.21
CA ASP A 68 22.18 9.22 6.02
C ASP A 68 21.08 9.41 7.07
N ALA A 69 21.14 10.51 7.82
CA ALA A 69 20.31 10.79 8.97
C ALA A 69 18.95 11.38 8.53
N GLY A 70 18.30 10.72 7.57
CA GLY A 70 16.89 10.94 7.27
C GLY A 70 16.08 9.95 8.09
N GLU A 71 15.03 10.41 8.78
CA GLU A 71 14.07 9.52 9.42
C GLU A 71 13.72 8.35 8.47
N ASP A 72 14.03 7.12 8.88
CA ASP A 72 13.77 5.91 8.11
C ASP A 72 12.26 5.65 8.08
N VAL A 73 11.56 6.34 7.19
CA VAL A 73 10.10 6.25 7.04
C VAL A 73 9.75 5.05 6.16
N LEU A 74 8.86 4.20 6.64
CA LEU A 74 8.36 3.02 5.93
C LEU A 74 7.23 3.38 4.96
N LEU A 75 7.27 2.80 3.76
CA LEU A 75 6.20 2.97 2.77
C LEU A 75 4.87 2.39 3.27
N VAL A 76 4.91 1.23 3.93
CA VAL A 76 3.69 0.59 4.47
C VAL A 76 2.94 1.48 5.46
N GLU A 77 3.65 2.24 6.28
CA GLU A 77 3.05 3.08 7.32
C GLU A 77 2.41 4.34 6.73
N GLU A 78 3.10 5.04 5.82
CA GLU A 78 2.52 6.22 5.15
C GLU A 78 1.38 5.84 4.20
N LEU A 79 1.45 4.67 3.57
CA LEU A 79 0.34 4.13 2.80
C LEU A 79 -0.86 3.84 3.69
N ARG A 80 -0.64 3.19 4.86
CA ARG A 80 -1.70 2.92 5.84
C ARG A 80 -2.38 4.21 6.31
N LYS A 81 -1.60 5.23 6.71
CA LYS A 81 -2.13 6.56 7.11
C LYS A 81 -2.98 7.18 6.01
N THR A 82 -2.49 7.15 4.77
CA THR A 82 -3.20 7.72 3.61
C THR A 82 -4.53 7.00 3.34
N LEU A 83 -4.53 5.66 3.36
CA LEU A 83 -5.74 4.85 3.15
C LEU A 83 -6.74 5.03 4.30
N VAL A 84 -6.28 5.09 5.54
CA VAL A 84 -7.14 5.39 6.70
C VAL A 84 -7.82 6.75 6.53
N ALA A 85 -7.07 7.79 6.15
CA ALA A 85 -7.61 9.13 5.95
C ALA A 85 -8.65 9.17 4.82
N LEU A 86 -8.37 8.51 3.68
CA LEU A 86 -9.30 8.42 2.55
C LEU A 86 -10.64 7.78 2.94
N TRP A 87 -10.59 6.76 3.78
CA TRP A 87 -11.78 6.05 4.26
C TRP A 87 -12.56 6.76 5.36
N GLN A 88 -11.86 7.45 6.26
CA GLN A 88 -12.53 8.27 7.29
C GLN A 88 -13.38 9.35 6.63
N GLY A 89 -12.93 9.87 5.50
CA GLY A 89 -13.68 10.82 4.70
C GLY A 89 -13.63 12.22 5.30
N THR A 90 -13.23 13.21 4.50
CA THR A 90 -13.25 14.61 4.92
C THR A 90 -14.10 15.44 3.95
N LYS A 91 -14.38 16.71 4.28
CA LYS A 91 -15.10 17.63 3.38
C LYS A 91 -14.23 18.11 2.21
N GLY A 92 -12.96 17.74 2.14
CA GLY A 92 -12.01 18.24 1.14
C GLY A 92 -11.05 17.18 0.62
N ALA A 93 -10.06 17.62 -0.15
CA ALA A 93 -9.00 16.76 -0.66
C ALA A 93 -7.88 16.59 0.37
N ILE A 94 -7.45 15.34 0.56
CA ILE A 94 -6.34 14.95 1.42
C ILE A 94 -5.02 15.24 0.70
N SER A 95 -4.02 15.75 1.41
CA SER A 95 -2.66 15.92 0.89
C SER A 95 -1.81 14.70 1.27
N PRO A 96 -1.41 13.84 0.32
CA PRO A 96 -0.58 12.66 0.59
C PRO A 96 0.93 12.98 0.67
N GLU A 97 1.33 14.20 1.00
CA GLU A 97 2.72 14.70 0.89
C GLU A 97 3.77 13.80 1.59
N SER A 98 3.46 13.29 2.79
CA SER A 98 4.34 12.36 3.50
C SER A 98 4.59 11.07 2.71
N LEU A 99 3.54 10.46 2.16
CA LEU A 99 3.67 9.26 1.33
C LEU A 99 4.49 9.53 0.06
N PHE A 100 4.32 10.70 -0.56
CA PHE A 100 5.11 11.11 -1.71
C PHE A 100 6.60 11.23 -1.39
N SER A 101 6.92 11.85 -0.26
CA SER A 101 8.30 11.99 0.21
C SER A 101 8.98 10.62 0.39
N VAL A 102 8.26 9.65 0.97
CA VAL A 102 8.76 8.27 1.11
C VAL A 102 8.96 7.60 -0.25
N ILE A 103 7.99 7.69 -1.14
CA ILE A 103 8.06 7.06 -2.47
C ILE A 103 9.25 7.60 -3.26
N TRP A 104 9.53 8.90 -3.21
CA TRP A 104 10.69 9.49 -3.88
C TRP A 104 12.03 9.07 -3.29
N LYS A 105 12.09 8.78 -1.99
CA LYS A 105 13.28 8.22 -1.34
C LYS A 105 13.51 6.76 -1.73
N VAL A 106 12.45 5.96 -1.68
CA VAL A 106 12.52 4.50 -1.89
C VAL A 106 12.58 4.13 -3.37
N VAL A 107 11.99 4.95 -4.25
CA VAL A 107 11.96 4.73 -5.70
C VAL A 107 12.42 6.00 -6.42
N PRO A 108 13.75 6.23 -6.51
CA PRO A 108 14.32 7.46 -7.08
C PRO A 108 13.85 7.78 -8.51
N ARG A 109 13.43 6.76 -9.28
CA ARG A 109 12.93 6.97 -10.65
C ARG A 109 11.66 7.81 -10.71
N PHE A 110 10.83 7.78 -9.67
CA PHE A 110 9.64 8.62 -9.60
C PHE A 110 9.90 10.00 -8.99
N ARG A 111 11.15 10.31 -8.62
CA ARG A 111 11.52 11.58 -8.00
C ARG A 111 11.33 12.74 -8.98
N GLY A 112 10.81 13.84 -8.47
CA GLY A 112 10.53 15.05 -9.24
C GLY A 112 9.08 15.13 -9.66
N TYR A 113 8.78 16.08 -10.54
CA TYR A 113 7.42 16.47 -10.91
C TYR A 113 7.09 16.12 -12.37
N GLN A 114 7.66 15.04 -12.90
CA GLN A 114 7.32 14.54 -14.24
C GLN A 114 6.09 13.63 -14.17
N GLN A 115 5.29 13.63 -15.24
CA GLN A 115 4.24 12.62 -15.43
C GLN A 115 4.86 11.24 -15.61
N GLN A 116 4.19 10.21 -15.11
CA GLN A 116 4.68 8.83 -15.10
C GLN A 116 3.55 7.86 -15.47
N ASP A 117 3.92 6.64 -15.83
CA ASP A 117 2.97 5.56 -16.06
C ASP A 117 2.37 5.07 -14.73
N ALA A 118 1.04 5.11 -14.62
CA ALA A 118 0.30 4.69 -13.44
C ALA A 118 0.41 3.18 -13.18
N HIS A 119 0.41 2.35 -14.22
CA HIS A 119 0.55 0.90 -14.09
C HIS A 119 1.93 0.55 -13.55
N GLU A 120 2.95 1.24 -14.06
CA GLU A 120 4.31 1.03 -13.59
C GLU A 120 4.47 1.45 -12.12
N PHE A 121 3.93 2.61 -11.74
CA PHE A 121 3.86 3.03 -10.35
C PHE A 121 3.15 2.00 -9.46
N MET A 122 2.01 1.46 -9.90
CA MET A 122 1.26 0.44 -9.15
C MET A 122 2.12 -0.82 -8.91
N ARG A 123 2.83 -1.29 -9.93
CA ARG A 123 3.71 -2.47 -9.81
C ARG A 123 4.79 -2.25 -8.75
N TYR A 124 5.47 -1.10 -8.78
CA TYR A 124 6.48 -0.75 -7.79
C TYR A 124 5.92 -0.60 -6.38
N LEU A 125 4.76 0.05 -6.25
CA LEU A 125 4.10 0.24 -4.96
C LEU A 125 3.75 -1.11 -4.31
N LEU A 126 3.16 -2.03 -5.08
CA LEU A 126 2.77 -3.35 -4.60
C LEU A 126 3.99 -4.22 -4.24
N ASP A 127 5.04 -4.20 -5.07
CA ASP A 127 6.28 -4.94 -4.82
C ASP A 127 6.97 -4.45 -3.54
N ARG A 128 7.13 -3.14 -3.39
CA ARG A 128 7.74 -2.57 -2.19
C ARG A 128 6.92 -2.85 -0.93
N LEU A 129 5.59 -2.73 -1.01
CA LEU A 129 4.68 -3.07 0.07
C LEU A 129 4.81 -4.55 0.46
N HIS A 130 4.91 -5.44 -0.53
CA HIS A 130 5.09 -6.87 -0.28
C HIS A 130 6.40 -7.15 0.48
N ILE A 131 7.52 -6.57 0.03
CA ILE A 131 8.82 -6.72 0.67
C ILE A 131 8.80 -6.21 2.12
N GLU A 132 8.30 -4.98 2.35
CA GLU A 132 8.26 -4.41 3.70
C GLU A 132 7.37 -5.23 4.65
N LEU A 133 6.24 -5.75 4.17
CA LEU A 133 5.38 -6.61 4.98
C LEU A 133 6.05 -7.93 5.37
N LEU A 134 6.85 -8.53 4.48
CA LEU A 134 7.62 -9.74 4.79
C LEU A 134 8.73 -9.48 5.82
N GLU A 135 9.37 -8.32 5.77
CA GLU A 135 10.43 -7.94 6.72
C GLU A 135 9.88 -7.60 8.11
N LEU A 136 8.72 -6.95 8.17
CA LEU A 136 8.18 -6.37 9.41
C LEU A 136 7.22 -7.30 10.16
N LEU A 137 6.54 -8.21 9.46
CA LEU A 137 5.63 -9.16 10.10
C LEU A 137 6.40 -10.43 10.50
N PRO A 138 6.11 -10.99 11.69
CA PRO A 138 6.79 -12.21 12.13
C PRO A 138 6.58 -13.31 11.09
N TYR A 139 7.62 -14.13 10.85
CA TYR A 139 7.54 -15.30 9.99
C TYR A 139 6.27 -16.12 10.31
N PRO A 140 5.67 -16.76 9.29
CA PRO A 140 4.44 -17.52 9.44
C PRO A 140 4.49 -18.51 10.58
N ASN A 141 3.74 -18.20 11.62
CA ASN A 141 3.20 -19.21 12.49
C ASN A 141 1.72 -19.38 12.08
N ASN A 142 1.16 -20.58 12.22
CA ASN A 142 -0.22 -20.89 11.80
C ASN A 142 -1.31 -19.98 12.42
N ASN A 143 -0.93 -19.15 13.40
CA ASN A 143 -1.81 -18.22 14.11
C ASN A 143 -1.56 -16.73 13.78
N SER A 144 -0.68 -16.38 12.82
CA SER A 144 -0.51 -14.97 12.43
C SER A 144 -1.74 -14.50 11.64
N PRO A 145 -2.53 -13.55 12.15
CA PRO A 145 -3.72 -13.07 11.43
C PRO A 145 -3.36 -12.24 10.19
N TYR A 146 -2.07 -11.99 9.97
CA TYR A 146 -1.56 -11.09 8.94
C TYR A 146 -0.84 -11.80 7.78
N ILE A 147 -0.74 -13.14 7.78
CA ILE A 147 -0.01 -13.86 6.73
C ILE A 147 -0.86 -15.00 6.19
N GLY A 148 -0.94 -15.13 4.86
CA GLY A 148 -1.70 -16.19 4.20
C GLY A 148 -1.15 -17.60 4.50
N PRO A 149 -1.95 -18.66 4.27
CA PRO A 149 -1.52 -20.03 4.47
C PRO A 149 -0.24 -20.31 3.67
N LYS A 150 0.74 -20.98 4.29
CA LYS A 150 2.12 -21.23 3.81
C LYS A 150 3.12 -20.08 3.94
N GLY A 151 2.71 -18.91 4.39
CA GLY A 151 3.66 -18.04 5.05
C GLY A 151 4.69 -17.29 4.22
N LYS A 152 4.58 -17.41 2.91
CA LYS A 152 5.28 -16.59 1.91
C LYS A 152 4.34 -15.56 1.26
N SER A 153 3.10 -15.49 1.73
CA SER A 153 2.04 -14.72 1.09
C SER A 153 1.60 -13.56 1.98
N THR A 154 1.89 -12.32 1.55
CA THR A 154 1.30 -11.11 2.13
C THR A 154 -0.03 -10.82 1.46
N ILE A 155 -0.80 -9.85 1.99
CA ILE A 155 -2.04 -9.37 1.37
C ILE A 155 -1.87 -9.01 -0.12
N VAL A 156 -0.68 -8.56 -0.53
CA VAL A 156 -0.39 -8.22 -1.92
C VAL A 156 -0.50 -9.47 -2.81
N THR A 157 0.19 -10.55 -2.44
CA THR A 157 0.10 -11.81 -3.19
C THR A 157 -1.27 -12.49 -3.07
N ALA A 158 -1.98 -12.28 -1.95
CA ALA A 158 -3.30 -12.87 -1.76
C ALA A 158 -4.36 -12.25 -2.70
N ILE A 159 -4.27 -10.93 -2.95
CA ILE A 159 -5.25 -10.20 -3.77
C ILE A 159 -4.81 -10.08 -5.23
N PHE A 160 -3.52 -9.77 -5.46
CA PHE A 160 -3.00 -9.44 -6.79
C PHE A 160 -2.12 -10.55 -7.39
N GLY A 161 -1.82 -11.59 -6.62
CA GLY A 161 -1.03 -12.72 -7.08
C GLY A 161 -1.86 -13.67 -7.96
N GLY A 162 -1.17 -14.36 -8.85
CA GLY A 162 -1.74 -15.37 -9.73
C GLY A 162 -0.66 -16.23 -10.35
N LEU A 163 -1.06 -17.24 -11.12
CA LEU A 163 -0.15 -18.10 -11.87
C LEU A 163 -0.30 -17.79 -13.36
N LEU A 164 0.82 -17.46 -14.01
CA LEU A 164 0.88 -17.33 -15.46
C LEU A 164 1.46 -18.63 -16.03
N GLN A 165 0.71 -19.29 -16.91
CA GLN A 165 1.21 -20.39 -17.72
C GLN A 165 1.67 -19.82 -19.07
N SER A 166 2.97 -19.89 -19.35
CA SER A 166 3.55 -19.49 -20.63
C SER A 166 4.07 -20.73 -21.33
N GLU A 167 3.52 -21.01 -22.50
CA GLU A 167 4.01 -22.05 -23.40
C GLU A 167 4.83 -21.37 -24.50
N VAL A 168 6.05 -21.88 -24.70
CA VAL A 168 6.94 -21.38 -25.75
C VAL A 168 7.28 -22.56 -26.64
N SER A 169 6.76 -22.53 -27.86
CA SER A 169 7.09 -23.50 -28.90
C SER A 169 8.17 -22.91 -29.80
N CYS A 170 9.16 -23.72 -30.16
CA CYS A 170 10.19 -23.27 -31.08
C CYS A 170 9.60 -23.20 -32.49
N LEU A 171 9.75 -22.06 -33.17
CA LEU A 171 9.28 -21.89 -34.54
C LEU A 171 10.06 -22.74 -35.58
N ILE A 172 11.13 -23.41 -35.16
CA ILE A 172 11.99 -24.24 -36.02
C ILE A 172 11.75 -25.74 -35.78
N CYS A 173 11.68 -26.19 -34.52
CA CYS A 173 11.64 -27.61 -34.19
C CYS A 173 10.34 -28.10 -33.55
N GLY A 174 9.38 -27.20 -33.29
CA GLY A 174 8.19 -27.50 -32.48
C GLY A 174 8.54 -27.68 -31.02
#